data_AF-A0A0C3KVK6-F1
#
_entry.id   AF-A0A0C3KVK6-F1
#
_cell.length_a   1.000
_cell.length_b   1.000
_cell.length_c   1.000
_cell.angle_alpha   90.00
_cell.angle_beta   90.00
_cell.angle_gamma   90.00
#
_symmetry.space_group_name_H-M   'P 1'
#
loop_
_entity.id
_entity.type
_entity.pdbx_description
1 polymer ?
#
loop_
_entity_poly.entity_id
_entity_poly.type
_entity_poly.pdbx_seq_one_letter_code
_entity_poly.pdbx_strand_id
1 'polypeptide(L)'
;LDAVSKVLVHLGDLARYREQYNEVGGKPKAGQLKHSEDWKPRRGRGGKKESSPIVTRERDFTRASECYQQARLLFPDNGNAPNQLAVLAIWTGDSFLAAYHCYRAMAVRQPFPTAQDNLIKSVEKVLTKFKAAEEQPVSSEIDAFKERVLYLHGIWVTKSASSTAPKQAVKVNELFERLVRERQLQADTIVKTLVMSFAALWRTRMYAQPLPEDSAPDTQATQSTQATSSKHWEPFILNHALDLIGTLMEISTSEMIGFDNAEGGADQGNEAEDNFVLAQRITAVFRRALPALRIASKWLKANLEYVVRNGAEPFWVKYAEFATKLAGTFPTAKLPALSMPLEEDVDMKGFAPLKRTMMETKAFEDANGAKLAVSGDTDGLGGVHPNEEHLMRIVRLILQR
;
A
#
# COMPACT_ATOMS: atom_id res chain seq x y z
N LEU A 1 21.87 -10.07 -8.95
CA LEU A 1 20.71 -9.70 -8.11
C LEU A 1 19.56 -10.71 -8.22
N ASP A 2 19.08 -11.04 -9.42
CA ASP A 2 18.00 -12.02 -9.61
C ASP A 2 18.26 -13.40 -8.95
N ALA A 3 19.45 -13.99 -9.16
CA ALA A 3 19.81 -15.26 -8.54
C ALA A 3 19.77 -15.23 -6.99
N VAL A 4 20.24 -14.14 -6.39
CA VAL A 4 20.24 -13.96 -4.92
C VAL A 4 18.80 -13.79 -4.40
N SER A 5 17.98 -13.01 -5.11
CA SER A 5 16.55 -12.86 -4.78
C SER A 5 15.81 -14.21 -4.83
N LYS A 6 16.08 -15.05 -5.84
CA LYS A 6 15.53 -16.41 -5.93
C LYS A 6 15.94 -17.30 -4.77
N VAL A 7 17.20 -17.25 -4.35
CA VAL A 7 17.68 -18.00 -3.17
C VAL A 7 16.90 -17.57 -1.91
N LEU A 8 16.72 -16.28 -1.69
CA LEU A 8 15.93 -15.77 -0.55
C LEU A 8 14.46 -16.20 -0.62
N VAL A 9 13.84 -16.19 -1.81
CA VAL A 9 12.49 -16.73 -1.99
C VAL A 9 12.43 -18.21 -1.60
N HIS A 10 13.39 -19.03 -2.04
CA HIS A 10 13.41 -20.46 -1.69
C HIS A 10 13.68 -20.70 -0.20
N LEU A 11 14.54 -19.90 0.44
CA LEU A 11 14.72 -19.95 1.90
C LEU A 11 13.43 -19.59 2.65
N GLY A 12 12.70 -18.58 2.16
CA GLY A 12 11.38 -18.21 2.65
C GLY A 12 10.36 -19.34 2.47
N ASP A 13 10.36 -20.00 1.32
CA ASP A 13 9.49 -21.14 1.04
C ASP A 13 9.77 -22.31 1.98
N LEU A 14 11.05 -22.66 2.21
CA LEU A 14 11.45 -23.69 3.17
C LEU A 14 10.98 -23.35 4.59
N ALA A 15 11.15 -22.10 5.02
CA ALA A 15 10.67 -21.63 6.32
C ALA A 15 9.13 -21.70 6.42
N ARG A 16 8.42 -21.29 5.37
CA ARG A 16 6.95 -21.38 5.31
C ARG A 16 6.47 -22.83 5.36
N TYR A 17 7.05 -23.72 4.56
CA TYR A 17 6.66 -25.13 4.54
C TYR A 17 6.92 -25.79 5.89
N ARG A 18 8.05 -25.49 6.54
CA ARG A 18 8.35 -25.98 7.89
C ARG A 18 7.22 -25.68 8.88
N GLU A 19 6.65 -24.46 8.84
CA GLU A 19 5.54 -24.07 9.71
C GLU A 19 4.18 -24.63 9.26
N GLN A 20 3.95 -24.75 7.94
CA GLN A 20 2.70 -25.32 7.40
C GLN A 20 2.52 -26.80 7.77
N TYR A 21 3.61 -27.55 7.74
CA TYR A 21 3.67 -28.98 8.10
C TYR A 21 4.06 -29.21 9.56
N ASN A 22 4.15 -28.15 10.38
CA ASN A 22 4.39 -28.30 11.80
C ASN A 22 3.12 -28.84 12.49
N GLU A 23 3.14 -30.14 12.80
CA GLU A 23 2.07 -30.86 13.51
C GLU A 23 2.31 -30.91 15.04
N VAL A 24 3.34 -30.21 15.55
CA VAL A 24 3.64 -30.16 16.99
C VAL A 24 2.43 -29.60 17.75
N GLY A 25 2.05 -30.25 18.85
CA GLY A 25 0.83 -29.95 19.60
C GLY A 25 -0.45 -30.52 18.96
N GLY A 26 -0.33 -31.40 17.97
CA GLY A 26 -1.44 -32.10 17.34
C GLY A 26 -2.21 -31.28 16.29
N LYS A 27 -1.83 -30.03 16.01
CA LYS A 27 -2.52 -29.18 15.04
C LYS A 27 -2.54 -29.82 13.64
N PRO A 28 -3.66 -29.73 12.90
CA PRO A 28 -3.74 -30.21 11.54
C PRO A 28 -2.98 -29.26 10.60
N LYS A 29 -2.67 -29.75 9.40
CA LYS A 29 -1.94 -28.99 8.37
C LYS A 29 -2.63 -27.66 8.05
N ALA A 30 -1.83 -26.68 7.61
CA ALA A 30 -2.36 -25.36 7.24
C ALA A 30 -3.46 -25.50 6.18
N GLY A 31 -4.63 -24.90 6.46
CA GLY A 31 -5.79 -24.91 5.54
C GLY A 31 -6.84 -25.98 5.84
N GLN A 32 -6.63 -26.82 6.85
CA GLN A 32 -7.64 -27.79 7.29
C GLN A 32 -8.54 -27.28 8.42
N LEU A 33 -8.23 -26.13 9.03
CA LEU A 33 -9.08 -25.46 10.02
C LEU A 33 -9.84 -24.32 9.35
N LYS A 34 -11.17 -24.45 9.26
CA LYS A 34 -12.05 -23.37 8.80
C LYS A 34 -12.20 -22.27 9.86
N HIS A 35 -12.10 -22.61 11.14
CA HIS A 35 -12.02 -21.70 12.29
C HIS A 35 -11.00 -22.22 13.32
N SER A 36 -10.28 -21.32 14.01
CA SER A 36 -9.35 -21.73 15.08
C SER A 36 -10.08 -22.39 16.27
N GLU A 37 -11.37 -22.08 16.44
CA GLU A 37 -12.25 -22.58 17.51
C GLU A 37 -12.76 -24.01 17.27
N ASP A 38 -12.75 -24.50 16.03
CA ASP A 38 -13.25 -25.85 15.68
C ASP A 38 -12.25 -26.97 16.01
N TRP A 39 -11.03 -26.61 16.42
CA TRP A 39 -9.99 -27.59 16.68
C TRP A 39 -10.13 -28.23 18.08
N LYS A 40 -10.48 -29.52 18.11
CA LYS A 40 -10.38 -30.36 19.32
C LYS A 40 -9.18 -31.33 19.18
N PRO A 41 -8.22 -31.34 20.13
CA PRO A 41 -7.10 -32.26 20.06
C PRO A 41 -7.59 -33.71 20.13
N ARG A 42 -7.08 -34.55 19.23
CA ARG A 42 -7.43 -35.98 19.17
C ARG A 42 -6.85 -36.68 20.40
N ARG A 43 -7.69 -37.00 21.40
CA ARG A 43 -7.27 -37.82 22.55
C ARG A 43 -6.93 -39.23 22.06
N GLY A 44 -5.66 -39.61 22.19
CA GLY A 44 -5.23 -40.99 21.93
C GLY A 44 -5.96 -41.95 22.86
N ARG A 45 -6.40 -43.09 22.31
CA ARG A 45 -7.04 -44.18 23.04
C ARG A 45 -5.95 -44.94 23.83
N GLY A 46 -5.51 -44.39 24.96
CA GLY A 46 -4.55 -45.06 25.83
C GLY A 46 -4.02 -44.19 26.96
N GLY A 47 -4.49 -44.44 28.18
CA GLY A 47 -3.82 -44.05 29.41
C GLY A 47 -4.20 -42.68 29.98
N LYS A 48 -4.80 -42.70 31.18
CA LYS A 48 -4.80 -41.59 32.14
C LYS A 48 -3.34 -41.18 32.43
N LYS A 49 -2.81 -40.20 31.71
CA LYS A 49 -1.74 -39.33 32.19
C LYS A 49 -2.28 -37.91 32.14
N GLU A 50 -2.13 -37.19 33.25
CA GLU A 50 -2.49 -35.79 33.37
C GLU A 50 -1.94 -35.02 32.17
N SER A 51 -2.84 -34.62 31.27
CA SER A 51 -2.47 -33.86 30.09
C SER A 51 -2.13 -32.45 30.53
N SER A 52 -0.84 -32.10 30.53
CA SER A 52 -0.44 -30.70 30.47
C SER A 52 -1.25 -30.00 29.38
N PRO A 53 -1.73 -28.76 29.59
CA PRO A 53 -2.52 -28.07 28.58
C PRO A 53 -1.69 -28.03 27.29
N ILE A 54 -2.26 -28.56 26.21
CA ILE A 54 -1.66 -28.45 24.88
C ILE A 54 -1.71 -26.97 24.52
N VAL A 55 -0.64 -26.24 24.84
CA VAL A 55 -0.48 -24.84 24.42
C VAL A 55 -0.27 -24.88 22.91
N THR A 56 -1.31 -24.51 22.20
CA THR A 56 -1.39 -24.50 20.74
C THR A 56 -0.57 -23.35 20.16
N ARG A 57 0.76 -23.47 20.09
CA ARG A 57 1.66 -22.46 19.48
C ARG A 57 1.11 -21.99 18.13
N GLU A 58 0.86 -20.69 17.98
CA GLU A 58 0.47 -20.09 16.69
C GLU A 58 1.58 -20.27 15.66
N ARG A 59 1.21 -20.43 14.38
CA ARG A 59 2.22 -20.61 13.33
C ARG A 59 3.01 -19.33 13.18
N ASP A 60 4.33 -19.47 13.16
CA ASP A 60 5.24 -18.33 13.17
C ASP A 60 5.90 -18.17 11.79
N PHE A 61 5.30 -17.35 10.94
CA PHE A 61 5.81 -17.10 9.59
C PHE A 61 6.86 -15.99 9.51
N THR A 62 7.39 -15.51 10.64
CA THR A 62 8.30 -14.35 10.71
C THR A 62 9.51 -14.52 9.80
N ARG A 63 10.20 -15.66 9.91
CA ARG A 63 11.39 -15.95 9.08
C ARG A 63 11.07 -16.01 7.58
N ALA A 64 9.92 -16.56 7.22
CA ALA A 64 9.49 -16.60 5.82
C ALA A 64 9.22 -15.18 5.30
N SER A 65 8.51 -14.38 6.10
CA SER A 65 8.22 -12.97 5.81
C SER A 65 9.51 -12.17 5.58
N GLU A 66 10.49 -12.27 6.49
CA GLU A 66 11.79 -11.59 6.37
C GLU A 66 12.52 -11.95 5.07
N CYS A 67 12.58 -13.24 4.73
CA CYS A 67 13.20 -13.70 3.49
C CYS A 67 12.53 -13.11 2.25
N TYR A 68 11.18 -13.11 2.20
CA TYR A 68 10.46 -12.52 1.09
C TYR A 68 10.57 -10.98 1.06
N GLN A 69 10.62 -10.32 2.21
CA GLN A 69 10.87 -8.88 2.31
C GLN A 69 12.23 -8.50 1.73
N GLN A 70 13.29 -9.22 2.11
CA GLN A 70 14.63 -9.01 1.57
C GLN A 70 14.71 -9.31 0.07
N ALA A 71 14.07 -10.39 -0.39
CA ALA A 71 13.98 -10.71 -1.81
C ALA A 71 13.30 -9.59 -2.63
N ARG A 72 12.22 -9.01 -2.08
CA ARG A 72 11.48 -7.89 -2.66
C ARG A 72 12.34 -6.61 -2.74
N LEU A 73 13.13 -6.32 -1.71
CA LEU A 73 14.03 -5.15 -1.70
C LEU A 73 15.19 -5.30 -2.69
N LEU A 74 15.73 -6.52 -2.85
CA LEU A 74 16.85 -6.80 -3.76
C LEU A 74 16.45 -6.83 -5.24
N PHE A 75 15.26 -7.32 -5.57
CA PHE A 75 14.78 -7.38 -6.94
C PHE A 75 13.33 -6.88 -7.07
N PRO A 76 13.11 -5.57 -6.92
CA PRO A 76 11.77 -4.98 -6.80
C PRO A 76 10.93 -5.02 -8.09
N ASP A 77 11.57 -5.27 -9.24
CA ASP A 77 10.89 -5.41 -10.53
C ASP A 77 10.15 -6.76 -10.67
N ASN A 78 10.39 -7.73 -9.78
CA ASN A 78 9.83 -9.08 -9.84
C ASN A 78 8.68 -9.29 -8.85
N GLY A 79 7.54 -9.72 -9.35
CA GLY A 79 6.31 -9.90 -8.58
C GLY A 79 6.29 -11.13 -7.67
N ASN A 80 7.27 -12.04 -7.79
CA ASN A 80 7.27 -13.31 -7.04
C ASN A 80 7.29 -13.09 -5.52
N ALA A 81 8.25 -12.30 -5.00
CA ALA A 81 8.37 -12.07 -3.57
C ALA A 81 7.12 -11.39 -2.95
N PRO A 82 6.55 -10.31 -3.55
CA PRO A 82 5.25 -9.80 -3.14
C PRO A 82 4.14 -10.85 -3.18
N ASN A 83 4.07 -11.72 -4.20
CA ASN A 83 3.07 -12.78 -4.25
C ASN A 83 3.24 -13.78 -3.09
N GLN A 84 4.46 -14.13 -2.70
CA GLN A 84 4.69 -15.01 -1.55
C GLN A 84 4.26 -14.35 -0.22
N LEU A 85 4.45 -13.03 -0.07
CA LEU A 85 3.90 -12.27 1.05
C LEU A 85 2.37 -12.28 1.05
N ALA A 86 1.73 -12.19 -0.13
CA ALA A 86 0.29 -12.35 -0.25
C ALA A 86 -0.18 -13.73 0.22
N VAL A 87 0.55 -14.79 -0.15
CA VAL A 87 0.27 -16.15 0.31
C VAL A 87 0.35 -16.24 1.84
N LEU A 88 1.36 -15.66 2.47
CA LEU A 88 1.44 -15.61 3.94
C LEU A 88 0.24 -14.89 4.56
N ALA A 89 -0.15 -13.73 4.01
CA ALA A 89 -1.29 -12.97 4.50
C ALA A 89 -2.62 -13.73 4.36
N ILE A 90 -2.80 -14.51 3.27
CA ILE A 90 -3.94 -15.43 3.12
C ILE A 90 -3.93 -16.48 4.24
N TRP A 91 -2.78 -17.06 4.56
CA TRP A 91 -2.66 -18.07 5.62
C TRP A 91 -2.93 -17.53 7.02
N THR A 92 -2.61 -16.27 7.28
CA THR A 92 -2.88 -15.60 8.57
C THR A 92 -4.25 -14.94 8.63
N GLY A 93 -5.04 -14.99 7.55
CA GLY A 93 -6.39 -14.43 7.49
C GLY A 93 -6.45 -12.91 7.28
N ASP A 94 -5.34 -12.26 6.91
CA ASP A 94 -5.33 -10.82 6.60
C ASP A 94 -5.62 -10.61 5.10
N SER A 95 -6.91 -10.63 4.74
CA SER A 95 -7.36 -10.43 3.37
C SER A 95 -6.96 -9.07 2.79
N PHE A 96 -6.88 -8.02 3.63
CA PHE A 96 -6.53 -6.67 3.19
C PHE A 96 -5.05 -6.61 2.78
N LEU A 97 -4.18 -7.15 3.62
CA LEU A 97 -2.76 -7.27 3.33
C LEU A 97 -2.48 -8.21 2.15
N ALA A 98 -3.23 -9.32 2.05
CA ALA A 98 -3.14 -10.23 0.92
C ALA A 98 -3.47 -9.54 -0.40
N ALA A 99 -4.57 -8.79 -0.45
CA ALA A 99 -4.96 -8.03 -1.64
C ALA A 99 -3.90 -6.98 -2.02
N TYR A 100 -3.37 -6.24 -1.04
CA TYR A 100 -2.28 -5.30 -1.24
C TYR A 100 -1.07 -5.96 -1.90
N HIS A 101 -0.60 -7.08 -1.35
CA HIS A 101 0.56 -7.79 -1.88
C HIS A 101 0.31 -8.42 -3.26
N CYS A 102 -0.91 -8.89 -3.55
CA CYS A 102 -1.28 -9.33 -4.89
C CYS A 102 -1.22 -8.16 -5.89
N TYR A 103 -1.73 -6.99 -5.54
CA TYR A 103 -1.62 -5.80 -6.38
C TYR A 103 -0.16 -5.41 -6.62
N ARG A 104 0.67 -5.42 -5.57
CA ARG A 104 2.12 -5.20 -5.68
C ARG A 104 2.78 -6.21 -6.62
N ALA A 105 2.42 -7.48 -6.56
CA ALA A 105 2.95 -8.53 -7.43
C ALA A 105 2.56 -8.37 -8.91
N MET A 106 1.45 -7.69 -9.19
CA MET A 106 0.95 -7.47 -10.56
C MET A 106 1.38 -6.13 -11.15
N ALA A 107 1.66 -5.14 -10.32
CA ALA A 107 1.98 -3.77 -10.71
C ALA A 107 3.50 -3.51 -10.68
N VAL A 108 4.28 -4.43 -11.24
CA VAL A 108 5.74 -4.38 -11.40
C VAL A 108 6.12 -4.72 -12.84
N ARG A 109 7.40 -4.63 -13.19
CA ARG A 109 7.89 -4.91 -14.55
C ARG A 109 7.77 -6.37 -14.97
N GLN A 110 7.95 -7.30 -14.03
CA GLN A 110 7.77 -8.72 -14.23
C GLN A 110 6.63 -9.21 -13.31
N PRO A 111 5.36 -9.02 -13.72
CA PRO A 111 4.21 -9.44 -12.94
C PRO A 111 4.23 -10.94 -12.65
N PHE A 112 3.78 -11.34 -11.46
CA PHE A 112 3.64 -12.76 -11.14
C PHE A 112 2.28 -13.30 -11.59
N PRO A 113 2.22 -14.34 -12.46
CA PRO A 113 0.96 -14.80 -13.05
C PRO A 113 -0.12 -15.19 -12.04
N THR A 114 0.24 -15.89 -10.97
CA THR A 114 -0.71 -16.41 -9.96
C THR A 114 -1.25 -15.33 -9.01
N ALA A 115 -0.73 -14.11 -9.07
CA ALA A 115 -1.17 -13.04 -8.16
C ALA A 115 -2.64 -12.65 -8.37
N GLN A 116 -3.18 -12.80 -9.58
CA GLN A 116 -4.60 -12.54 -9.80
C GLN A 116 -5.50 -13.56 -9.10
N ASP A 117 -5.17 -14.85 -9.16
CA ASP A 117 -5.95 -15.90 -8.49
C ASP A 117 -5.92 -15.71 -6.98
N ASN A 118 -4.77 -15.33 -6.43
CA ASN A 118 -4.63 -15.01 -5.01
C ASN A 118 -5.42 -13.76 -4.60
N LEU A 119 -5.50 -12.75 -5.49
CA LEU A 119 -6.35 -11.58 -5.25
C LEU A 119 -7.83 -11.97 -5.22
N ILE A 120 -8.28 -12.80 -6.16
CA ILE A 120 -9.67 -13.30 -6.23
C ILE A 120 -10.01 -14.06 -4.94
N LYS A 121 -9.14 -14.96 -4.48
CA LYS A 121 -9.31 -15.68 -3.20
C LYS A 121 -9.44 -14.73 -2.01
N SER A 122 -8.65 -13.64 -2.00
CA SER A 122 -8.63 -12.68 -0.89
C SER A 122 -9.93 -11.89 -0.77
N VAL A 123 -10.64 -11.66 -1.88
CA VAL A 123 -11.90 -10.89 -1.93
C VAL A 123 -13.16 -11.78 -1.92
N GLU A 124 -13.03 -13.07 -2.20
CA GLU A 124 -14.15 -14.01 -2.36
C GLU A 124 -15.09 -14.04 -1.13
N LYS A 125 -14.51 -14.16 0.07
CA LYS A 125 -15.29 -14.17 1.33
C LYS A 125 -16.11 -12.89 1.49
N VAL A 126 -15.51 -11.74 1.24
CA VAL A 126 -16.16 -10.43 1.36
C VAL A 126 -17.25 -10.26 0.29
N LEU A 127 -17.00 -10.69 -0.95
CA LEU A 127 -17.99 -10.64 -2.03
C LEU A 127 -19.24 -11.47 -1.69
N THR A 128 -19.06 -12.67 -1.15
CA THR A 128 -20.17 -13.52 -0.72
C THR A 128 -20.95 -12.88 0.42
N LYS A 129 -20.26 -12.39 1.45
CA LYS A 129 -20.83 -11.69 2.62
C LYS A 129 -21.73 -10.51 2.20
N PHE A 130 -21.23 -9.64 1.33
CA PHE A 130 -21.98 -8.46 0.88
C PHE A 130 -23.13 -8.79 -0.10
N LYS A 131 -23.05 -9.89 -0.86
CA LYS A 131 -24.15 -10.36 -1.72
C LYS A 131 -25.30 -10.95 -0.92
N ALA A 132 -25.00 -11.66 0.16
CA ALA A 132 -25.98 -12.31 1.01
C ALA A 132 -26.73 -11.32 1.94
N ALA A 133 -26.32 -10.05 1.96
CA ALA A 133 -26.84 -9.02 2.88
C ALA A 133 -26.87 -9.50 4.35
N GLU A 134 -25.91 -10.35 4.73
CA GLU A 134 -25.84 -10.95 6.05
C GLU A 134 -25.71 -9.88 7.14
N GLU A 135 -26.49 -10.03 8.22
CA GLU A 135 -26.32 -9.22 9.43
C GLU A 135 -24.89 -9.38 9.94
N GLN A 136 -24.25 -8.23 10.14
CA GLN A 136 -22.83 -8.17 10.44
C GLN A 136 -22.63 -8.45 11.94
N PRO A 137 -21.71 -9.35 12.34
CA PRO A 137 -21.19 -9.28 13.70
C PRO A 137 -20.56 -7.91 13.93
N VAL A 138 -20.56 -7.42 15.18
CA VAL A 138 -19.94 -6.14 15.52
C VAL A 138 -18.44 -6.22 15.24
N SER A 139 -18.04 -5.70 14.08
CA SER A 139 -16.66 -5.58 13.64
C SER A 139 -16.13 -4.21 14.06
N SER A 140 -14.81 -4.09 14.27
CA SER A 140 -14.22 -2.77 14.48
C SER A 140 -14.47 -1.87 13.25
N GLU A 141 -14.52 -0.56 13.43
CA GLU A 141 -14.72 0.34 12.28
C GLU A 141 -13.59 0.24 11.25
N ILE A 142 -12.38 -0.07 11.70
CA ILE A 142 -11.21 -0.29 10.86
C ILE A 142 -11.39 -1.56 10.00
N ASP A 143 -11.88 -2.64 10.60
CA ASP A 143 -12.14 -3.89 9.88
C ASP A 143 -13.31 -3.73 8.90
N ALA A 144 -14.37 -3.03 9.31
CA ALA A 144 -15.47 -2.68 8.42
C ALA A 144 -14.97 -1.84 7.22
N PHE A 145 -14.08 -0.87 7.45
CA PHE A 145 -13.43 -0.11 6.39
C PHE A 145 -12.62 -1.01 5.44
N LYS A 146 -11.74 -1.86 5.98
CA LYS A 146 -10.91 -2.79 5.17
C LYS A 146 -11.75 -3.76 4.34
N GLU A 147 -12.79 -4.35 4.93
CA GLU A 147 -13.72 -5.21 4.21
C GLU A 147 -14.42 -4.46 3.08
N ARG A 148 -14.77 -3.19 3.30
CA ARG A 148 -15.47 -2.40 2.28
C ARG A 148 -14.56 -1.98 1.13
N VAL A 149 -13.29 -1.68 1.41
CA VAL A 149 -12.24 -1.54 0.40
C VAL A 149 -12.12 -2.83 -0.40
N LEU A 150 -12.00 -3.99 0.27
CA LEU A 150 -11.91 -5.29 -0.39
C LEU A 150 -13.14 -5.60 -1.24
N TYR A 151 -14.34 -5.23 -0.79
CA TYR A 151 -15.57 -5.41 -1.56
C TYR A 151 -15.56 -4.61 -2.85
N LEU A 152 -15.18 -3.32 -2.77
CA LEU A 152 -15.05 -2.44 -3.94
C LEU A 152 -14.02 -2.97 -4.94
N HIS A 153 -12.84 -3.38 -4.45
CA HIS A 153 -11.81 -3.99 -5.29
C HIS A 153 -12.26 -5.34 -5.87
N GLY A 154 -13.03 -6.12 -5.11
CA GLY A 154 -13.61 -7.38 -5.56
C GLY A 154 -14.59 -7.19 -6.72
N ILE A 155 -15.42 -6.13 -6.69
CA ILE A 155 -16.29 -5.75 -7.81
C ILE A 155 -15.47 -5.54 -9.08
N TRP A 156 -14.38 -4.76 -9.00
CA TRP A 156 -13.55 -4.47 -10.17
C TRP A 156 -12.83 -5.70 -10.73
N VAL A 157 -12.27 -6.54 -9.85
CA VAL A 157 -11.48 -7.71 -10.27
C VAL A 157 -12.37 -8.83 -10.81
N THR A 158 -13.53 -9.06 -10.20
CA THR A 158 -14.47 -10.11 -10.62
C THR A 158 -15.47 -9.63 -11.67
N LYS A 159 -15.47 -8.32 -11.98
CA LYS A 159 -16.41 -7.66 -12.89
C LYS A 159 -17.88 -7.93 -12.53
N SER A 160 -18.17 -8.09 -11.24
CA SER A 160 -19.52 -8.41 -10.74
C SER A 160 -20.24 -7.18 -10.16
N ALA A 161 -21.57 -7.21 -10.09
CA ALA A 161 -22.39 -6.21 -9.39
C ALA A 161 -22.14 -4.73 -9.78
N SER A 162 -22.11 -4.46 -11.10
CA SER A 162 -21.56 -3.20 -11.62
C SER A 162 -22.28 -1.93 -11.12
N SER A 163 -23.60 -1.99 -10.94
CA SER A 163 -24.42 -0.86 -10.50
C SER A 163 -24.13 -0.36 -9.07
N THR A 164 -23.48 -1.18 -8.24
CA THR A 164 -23.23 -0.83 -6.83
C THR A 164 -21.88 -0.17 -6.60
N ALA A 165 -20.91 -0.32 -7.51
CA ALA A 165 -19.53 0.13 -7.32
C ALA A 165 -19.42 1.63 -6.98
N PRO A 166 -20.13 2.57 -7.65
CA PRO A 166 -20.04 3.98 -7.30
C PRO A 166 -20.52 4.28 -5.87
N LYS A 167 -21.63 3.65 -5.44
CA LYS A 167 -22.15 3.78 -4.06
C LYS A 167 -21.20 3.17 -3.04
N GLN A 168 -20.47 2.13 -3.42
CA GLN A 168 -19.42 1.57 -2.56
C GLN A 168 -18.23 2.52 -2.47
N ALA A 169 -17.75 3.10 -3.58
CA ALA A 169 -16.66 4.08 -3.58
C ALA A 169 -16.94 5.29 -2.67
N VAL A 170 -18.12 5.90 -2.76
CA VAL A 170 -18.53 7.04 -1.91
C VAL A 170 -18.42 6.69 -0.42
N LYS A 171 -19.08 5.62 0.00
CA LYS A 171 -19.06 5.21 1.40
C LYS A 171 -17.67 4.70 1.87
N VAL A 172 -16.79 4.22 0.97
CA VAL A 172 -15.38 3.94 1.33
C VAL A 172 -14.68 5.25 1.64
N ASN A 173 -14.90 6.29 0.83
CA ASN A 173 -14.33 7.60 1.04
C ASN A 173 -14.84 8.27 2.33
N GLU A 174 -16.14 8.16 2.65
CA GLU A 174 -16.72 8.67 3.91
C GLU A 174 -16.08 8.02 5.15
N LEU A 175 -15.93 6.69 5.14
CA LEU A 175 -15.24 5.98 6.23
C LEU A 175 -13.75 6.34 6.28
N PHE A 176 -13.10 6.43 5.12
CA PHE A 176 -11.69 6.83 5.04
C PHE A 176 -11.48 8.22 5.64
N GLU A 177 -12.27 9.21 5.24
CA GLU A 177 -12.20 10.57 5.77
C GLU A 177 -12.33 10.56 7.29
N ARG A 178 -13.40 9.96 7.79
CA ARG A 178 -13.70 9.93 9.22
C ARG A 178 -12.59 9.25 10.02
N LEU A 179 -12.16 8.07 9.61
CA LEU A 179 -11.14 7.30 10.33
C LEU A 179 -9.73 7.92 10.26
N VAL A 180 -9.43 8.70 9.21
CA VAL A 180 -8.19 9.50 9.16
C VAL A 180 -8.29 10.68 10.14
N ARG A 181 -9.39 11.44 10.11
CA ARG A 181 -9.62 12.58 11.03
C ARG A 181 -9.59 12.17 12.50
N GLU A 182 -10.25 11.07 12.82
CA GLU A 182 -10.32 10.51 14.18
C GLU A 182 -9.01 9.79 14.59
N ARG A 183 -7.98 9.81 13.74
CA ARG A 183 -6.68 9.18 14.02
C ARG A 183 -6.83 7.67 14.31
N GLN A 184 -7.81 7.01 13.71
CA GLN A 184 -8.01 5.57 13.81
C GLN A 184 -7.16 4.80 12.79
N LEU A 185 -7.02 5.32 11.55
CA LEU A 185 -6.15 4.69 10.55
C LEU A 185 -4.66 4.95 10.84
N GLN A 186 -3.87 3.88 10.74
CA GLN A 186 -2.41 3.95 10.70
C GLN A 186 -1.94 4.40 9.30
N ALA A 187 -0.78 5.04 9.24
CA ALA A 187 -0.19 5.52 7.98
C ALA A 187 -0.09 4.40 6.92
N ASP A 188 0.30 3.20 7.35
CA ASP A 188 0.39 2.01 6.49
C ASP A 188 -0.96 1.63 5.85
N THR A 189 -2.07 1.64 6.61
CA THR A 189 -3.40 1.37 6.05
C THR A 189 -3.82 2.43 5.02
N ILE A 190 -3.49 3.71 5.27
CA ILE A 190 -3.76 4.82 4.35
C ILE A 190 -2.99 4.60 3.03
N VAL A 191 -1.69 4.31 3.13
CA VAL A 191 -0.82 4.03 2.00
C VAL A 191 -1.33 2.82 1.20
N LYS A 192 -1.58 1.70 1.86
CA LYS A 192 -2.06 0.47 1.21
C LYS A 192 -3.35 0.68 0.45
N THR A 193 -4.29 1.46 1.01
CA THR A 193 -5.56 1.80 0.35
C THR A 193 -5.31 2.52 -0.98
N LEU A 194 -4.54 3.62 -0.97
CA LEU A 194 -4.21 4.35 -2.19
C LEU A 194 -3.42 3.51 -3.20
N VAL A 195 -2.42 2.78 -2.75
CA VAL A 195 -1.56 1.96 -3.61
C VAL A 195 -2.38 0.87 -4.31
N MET A 196 -3.35 0.25 -3.61
CA MET A 196 -4.27 -0.69 -4.24
C MET A 196 -5.11 0.00 -5.33
N SER A 197 -5.64 1.21 -5.09
CA SER A 197 -6.40 1.95 -6.12
C SER A 197 -5.55 2.28 -7.35
N PHE A 198 -4.30 2.73 -7.16
CA PHE A 198 -3.36 2.97 -8.26
C PHE A 198 -3.02 1.70 -9.05
N ALA A 199 -2.82 0.59 -8.34
CA ALA A 199 -2.54 -0.71 -8.96
C ALA A 199 -3.75 -1.26 -9.72
N ALA A 200 -4.96 -1.07 -9.18
CA ALA A 200 -6.21 -1.44 -9.85
C ALA A 200 -6.38 -0.64 -11.15
N LEU A 201 -6.17 0.67 -11.12
CA LEU A 201 -6.24 1.53 -12.31
C LEU A 201 -5.18 1.14 -13.35
N TRP A 202 -3.93 0.94 -12.91
CA TRP A 202 -2.84 0.47 -13.77
C TRP A 202 -3.18 -0.84 -14.46
N ARG A 203 -3.71 -1.82 -13.71
CA ARG A 203 -4.14 -3.10 -14.24
C ARG A 203 -5.22 -2.92 -15.30
N THR A 204 -6.28 -2.17 -14.99
CA THR A 204 -7.38 -1.92 -15.93
C THR A 204 -6.88 -1.29 -17.23
N ARG A 205 -5.88 -0.41 -17.17
CA ARG A 205 -5.28 0.24 -18.34
C ARG A 205 -4.32 -0.65 -19.13
N MET A 206 -3.49 -1.44 -18.45
CA MET A 206 -2.47 -2.29 -19.10
C MET A 206 -3.07 -3.49 -19.83
N TYR A 207 -4.04 -4.17 -19.21
CA TYR A 207 -4.73 -5.31 -19.86
C TYR A 207 -5.76 -4.85 -20.93
N ALA A 208 -5.91 -3.54 -21.10
CA ALA A 208 -6.75 -2.94 -22.13
C ALA A 208 -5.95 -2.48 -23.38
N GLN A 209 -4.62 -2.61 -23.38
CA GLN A 209 -3.78 -2.43 -24.57
C GLN A 209 -3.68 -3.75 -25.35
N PRO A 210 -3.87 -3.74 -26.69
CA PRO A 210 -3.61 -4.92 -27.50
C PRO A 210 -2.11 -5.25 -27.44
N LEU A 211 -1.78 -6.53 -27.31
CA LEU A 211 -0.40 -7.02 -27.45
C LEU A 211 0.14 -6.64 -28.85
N PRO A 212 1.43 -6.32 -29.00
CA PRO A 212 2.04 -6.16 -30.32
C PRO A 212 1.83 -7.43 -31.17
N GLU A 213 1.42 -7.25 -32.42
CA GLU A 213 0.95 -8.27 -33.38
C GLU A 213 1.98 -9.34 -33.82
N ASP A 214 3.10 -9.50 -33.13
CA ASP A 214 4.19 -10.37 -33.58
C ASP A 214 4.32 -11.66 -32.74
N SER A 215 3.29 -12.51 -32.69
CA SER A 215 3.48 -13.98 -32.60
C SER A 215 2.20 -14.80 -32.88
N ALA A 216 2.19 -15.45 -34.05
CA ALA A 216 1.47 -16.66 -34.44
C ALA A 216 0.00 -16.57 -34.94
N PRO A 217 -0.39 -17.44 -35.90
CA PRO A 217 -1.55 -17.25 -36.76
C PRO A 217 -2.83 -17.95 -36.26
N ASP A 218 -3.95 -17.40 -36.73
CA ASP A 218 -5.30 -17.97 -36.83
C ASP A 218 -5.84 -18.79 -35.65
N THR A 219 -6.52 -18.09 -34.74
CA THR A 219 -7.74 -18.63 -34.13
C THR A 219 -8.76 -17.50 -34.01
N GLN A 220 -9.57 -17.35 -35.06
CA GLN A 220 -10.62 -16.34 -35.11
C GLN A 220 -11.75 -16.64 -34.11
N ALA A 221 -12.27 -15.54 -33.54
CA ALA A 221 -13.59 -15.40 -32.92
C ALA A 221 -13.81 -15.98 -31.50
N THR A 222 -13.27 -15.30 -30.47
CA THR A 222 -13.98 -15.13 -29.17
C THR A 222 -13.43 -14.01 -28.26
N GLN A 223 -12.32 -13.35 -28.59
CA GLN A 223 -11.64 -12.42 -27.67
C GLN A 223 -12.14 -10.96 -27.70
N SER A 224 -13.01 -10.55 -28.63
CA SER A 224 -13.38 -9.14 -28.82
C SER A 224 -14.38 -8.58 -27.78
N THR A 225 -15.12 -9.42 -27.06
CA THR A 225 -16.12 -8.99 -26.05
C THR A 225 -15.56 -8.84 -24.63
N GLN A 226 -14.42 -9.44 -24.29
CA GLN A 226 -13.85 -9.35 -22.94
C GLN A 226 -13.06 -8.05 -22.68
N ALA A 227 -12.41 -7.47 -23.70
CA ALA A 227 -11.60 -6.27 -23.57
C ALA A 227 -12.43 -4.99 -23.36
N THR A 228 -13.61 -4.90 -23.98
CA THR A 228 -14.53 -3.75 -23.86
C THR A 228 -15.13 -3.64 -22.45
N SER A 229 -15.44 -4.77 -21.81
CA SER A 229 -15.96 -4.83 -20.45
C SER A 229 -14.95 -4.45 -19.37
N SER A 230 -13.63 -4.46 -19.63
CA SER A 230 -12.67 -4.02 -18.60
C SER A 230 -12.55 -2.50 -18.55
N LYS A 231 -12.67 -1.83 -19.69
CA LYS A 231 -12.49 -0.37 -19.83
C LYS A 231 -13.56 0.44 -19.11
N HIS A 232 -14.78 -0.07 -18.96
CA HIS A 232 -15.84 0.69 -18.28
C HIS A 232 -15.53 1.00 -16.82
N TRP A 233 -14.65 0.22 -16.17
CA TRP A 233 -14.24 0.46 -14.79
C TRP A 233 -13.21 1.58 -14.62
N GLU A 234 -12.49 1.91 -15.70
CA GLU A 234 -11.37 2.84 -15.65
C GLU A 234 -11.74 4.22 -15.07
N PRO A 235 -12.84 4.89 -15.51
CA PRO A 235 -13.22 6.19 -14.94
C PRO A 235 -13.62 6.10 -13.46
N PHE A 236 -14.28 5.01 -13.06
CA PHE A 236 -14.70 4.81 -11.66
C PHE A 236 -13.51 4.60 -10.73
N ILE A 237 -12.50 3.83 -11.16
CA ILE A 237 -11.28 3.61 -10.37
C ILE A 237 -10.46 4.90 -10.30
N LEU A 238 -10.36 5.64 -11.41
CA LEU A 238 -9.70 6.96 -11.42
C LEU A 238 -10.37 7.92 -10.43
N ASN A 239 -11.68 8.09 -10.52
CA ASN A 239 -12.41 8.98 -9.62
C ASN A 239 -12.24 8.56 -8.16
N HIS A 240 -12.34 7.26 -7.85
CA HIS A 240 -12.09 6.79 -6.48
C HIS A 240 -10.67 7.12 -5.98
N ALA A 241 -9.64 6.94 -6.84
CA ALA A 241 -8.28 7.30 -6.47
C ALA A 241 -8.12 8.81 -6.24
N LEU A 242 -8.74 9.64 -7.08
CA LEU A 242 -8.72 11.10 -6.93
C LEU A 242 -9.50 11.56 -5.69
N ASP A 243 -10.62 10.93 -5.36
CA ASP A 243 -11.41 11.22 -4.16
C ASP A 243 -10.61 10.94 -2.88
N LEU A 244 -9.91 9.80 -2.83
CA LEU A 244 -9.03 9.46 -1.70
C LEU A 244 -7.89 10.47 -1.55
N ILE A 245 -7.25 10.87 -2.66
CA ILE A 245 -6.18 11.88 -2.65
C ILE A 245 -6.73 13.24 -2.19
N GLY A 246 -7.86 13.67 -2.77
CA GLY A 246 -8.50 14.94 -2.44
C GLY A 246 -8.91 15.00 -0.97
N THR A 247 -9.44 13.91 -0.43
CA THR A 247 -9.78 13.79 0.99
C THR A 247 -8.54 13.95 1.88
N LEU A 248 -7.41 13.32 1.54
CA LEU A 248 -6.16 13.52 2.29
C LEU A 248 -5.66 14.97 2.21
N MET A 249 -5.78 15.61 1.05
CA MET A 249 -5.39 17.01 0.85
C MET A 249 -6.25 17.95 1.69
N GLU A 250 -7.56 17.74 1.74
CA GLU A 250 -8.50 18.52 2.57
C GLU A 250 -8.22 18.35 4.06
N ILE A 251 -8.10 17.10 4.53
CA ILE A 251 -7.75 16.83 5.92
C ILE A 251 -6.42 17.51 6.25
N SER A 252 -5.40 17.33 5.42
CA SER A 252 -4.07 17.90 5.66
C SER A 252 -4.08 19.42 5.65
N THR A 253 -4.90 20.05 4.81
CA THR A 253 -5.09 21.51 4.80
C THR A 253 -5.68 22.00 6.12
N SER A 254 -6.70 21.29 6.66
CA SER A 254 -7.29 21.62 7.97
C SER A 254 -6.35 21.36 9.16
N GLU A 255 -5.41 20.44 9.00
CA GLU A 255 -4.47 20.00 10.04
C GLU A 255 -3.13 20.78 10.02
N MET A 256 -2.91 21.68 9.06
CA MET A 256 -1.75 22.55 9.04
C MET A 256 -1.96 23.76 9.96
N ILE A 257 -1.22 23.80 11.06
CA ILE A 257 -1.26 24.91 12.02
C ILE A 257 -0.61 26.14 11.38
N GLY A 258 -1.41 27.19 11.19
CA GLY A 258 -0.96 28.46 10.62
C GLY A 258 -0.04 29.24 11.55
N PHE A 259 0.66 30.21 10.98
CA PHE A 259 1.41 31.21 11.73
C PHE A 259 0.48 32.38 12.05
N ASP A 260 0.33 32.73 13.33
CA ASP A 260 -0.04 34.10 13.67
C ASP A 260 1.23 34.94 13.54
N ASN A 261 1.17 35.99 12.71
CA ASN A 261 2.27 36.90 12.43
C ASN A 261 2.73 37.62 13.70
N ALA A 262 3.56 36.98 14.50
CA ALA A 262 4.28 37.62 15.58
C ALA A 262 5.59 36.86 15.80
N GLU A 263 6.69 37.59 15.58
CA GLU A 263 8.05 37.27 16.00
C GLU A 263 8.87 36.32 15.12
N GLY A 264 9.98 36.87 14.62
CA GLY A 264 11.01 36.12 13.93
C GLY A 264 11.61 36.92 12.78
N GLY A 265 12.33 38.00 13.13
CA GLY A 265 13.22 38.68 12.20
C GLY A 265 14.22 37.70 11.57
N ALA A 266 14.94 38.19 10.56
CA ALA A 266 16.06 37.48 9.95
C ALA A 266 17.22 37.29 10.95
N ASP A 267 17.00 36.46 11.97
CA ASP A 267 18.00 36.08 12.94
C ASP A 267 18.57 34.71 12.57
N GLN A 268 19.85 34.52 12.86
CA GLN A 268 20.64 33.34 12.54
C GLN A 268 20.24 32.17 13.45
N GLY A 269 18.98 31.74 13.36
CA GLY A 269 18.48 30.56 14.05
C GLY A 269 19.24 29.33 13.60
N ASN A 270 19.65 28.49 14.56
CA ASN A 270 20.26 27.20 14.27
C ASN A 270 19.26 26.31 13.51
N GLU A 271 19.69 25.55 12.49
CA GLU A 271 18.84 24.65 11.69
C GLU A 271 17.99 23.72 12.56
N ALA A 272 18.51 23.29 13.71
CA ALA A 272 17.79 22.46 14.66
C ALA A 272 16.56 23.16 15.28
N GLU A 273 16.64 24.46 15.53
CA GLU A 273 15.55 25.27 16.09
C GLU A 273 14.47 25.53 15.03
N ASP A 274 14.88 25.90 13.81
CA ASP A 274 13.97 26.06 12.68
C ASP A 274 13.21 24.74 12.39
N ASN A 275 13.91 23.60 12.38
CA ASN A 275 13.29 22.29 12.22
C ASN A 275 12.29 21.97 13.35
N PHE A 276 12.63 22.30 14.60
CA PHE A 276 11.74 22.08 15.73
C PHE A 276 10.45 22.89 15.60
N VAL A 277 10.56 24.19 15.32
CA VAL A 277 9.41 25.11 15.15
C VAL A 277 8.53 24.68 13.98
N LEU A 278 9.13 24.32 12.83
CA LEU A 278 8.36 23.87 11.67
C LEU A 278 7.66 22.53 11.93
N ALA A 279 8.30 21.59 12.62
CA ALA A 279 7.71 20.29 12.91
C ALA A 279 6.51 20.35 13.87
N GLN A 280 6.43 21.39 14.71
CA GLN A 280 5.25 21.65 15.55
C GLN A 280 4.01 22.00 14.72
N ARG A 281 4.17 22.49 13.48
CA ARG A 281 3.07 22.79 12.57
C ARG A 281 2.43 21.56 11.94
N ILE A 282 3.03 20.38 12.16
CA ILE A 282 2.59 19.10 11.60
C ILE A 282 1.87 18.31 12.70
N THR A 283 0.54 18.31 12.68
CA THR A 283 -0.26 17.54 13.64
C THR A 283 -0.06 16.04 13.47
N ALA A 284 -0.49 15.26 14.46
CA ALA A 284 -0.40 13.80 14.39
C ALA A 284 -1.22 13.20 13.22
N VAL A 285 -2.34 13.82 12.84
CA VAL A 285 -3.15 13.39 11.69
C VAL A 285 -2.39 13.68 10.39
N PHE A 286 -1.85 14.90 10.24
CA PHE A 286 -1.08 15.26 9.06
C PHE A 286 0.17 14.38 8.90
N ARG A 287 0.89 14.09 10.00
CA ARG A 287 2.05 13.17 9.99
C ARG A 287 1.72 11.79 9.41
N ARG A 288 0.52 11.26 9.70
CA ARG A 288 0.08 9.95 9.16
C ARG A 288 -0.31 10.00 7.69
N ALA A 289 -0.77 11.16 7.20
CA ALA A 289 -1.13 11.36 5.80
C ALA A 289 0.09 11.61 4.89
N LEU A 290 1.19 12.15 5.43
CA LEU A 290 2.37 12.56 4.65
C LEU A 290 2.94 11.47 3.72
N PRO A 291 3.16 10.21 4.15
CA PRO A 291 3.69 9.18 3.25
C PRO A 291 2.76 8.92 2.06
N ALA A 292 1.46 8.83 2.33
CA ALA A 292 0.42 8.64 1.32
C ALA A 292 0.35 9.82 0.34
N LEU A 293 0.43 11.06 0.83
CA LEU A 293 0.46 12.27 0.00
C LEU A 293 1.69 12.31 -0.91
N ARG A 294 2.87 11.87 -0.44
CA ARG A 294 4.07 11.79 -1.30
C ARG A 294 3.91 10.77 -2.41
N ILE A 295 3.39 9.59 -2.09
CA ILE A 295 3.10 8.57 -3.09
C ILE A 295 2.09 9.11 -4.12
N ALA A 296 1.03 9.77 -3.65
CA ALA A 296 0.03 10.39 -4.51
C ALA A 296 0.61 11.49 -5.41
N SER A 297 1.42 12.41 -4.89
CA SER A 297 2.07 13.46 -5.68
C SER A 297 2.94 12.88 -6.79
N LYS A 298 3.75 11.87 -6.47
CA LYS A 298 4.57 11.17 -7.47
C LYS A 298 3.75 10.39 -8.50
N TRP A 299 2.63 9.81 -8.09
CA TRP A 299 1.68 9.15 -8.99
C TRP A 299 1.02 10.16 -9.94
N LEU A 300 0.56 11.30 -9.42
CA LEU A 300 -0.03 12.40 -10.19
C LEU A 300 0.98 12.91 -11.22
N LYS A 301 2.22 13.21 -10.82
CA LYS A 301 3.29 13.64 -11.74
C LYS A 301 3.54 12.61 -12.84
N ALA A 302 3.62 11.33 -12.49
CA ALA A 302 3.81 10.25 -13.46
C ALA A 302 2.64 10.09 -14.44
N ASN A 303 1.43 10.51 -14.05
CA ASN A 303 0.20 10.31 -14.81
C ASN A 303 -0.51 11.64 -15.16
N LEU A 304 0.20 12.76 -15.15
CA LEU A 304 -0.39 14.10 -15.19
C LEU A 304 -1.29 14.31 -16.41
N GLU A 305 -0.78 14.02 -17.61
CA GLU A 305 -1.55 14.16 -18.85
C GLU A 305 -2.87 13.36 -18.81
N TYR A 306 -2.81 12.15 -18.25
CA TYR A 306 -3.97 11.29 -18.13
C TYR A 306 -4.98 11.83 -17.12
N VAL A 307 -4.53 12.33 -15.97
CA VAL A 307 -5.38 12.92 -14.93
C VAL A 307 -5.96 14.26 -15.38
N VAL A 308 -5.21 15.10 -16.10
CA VAL A 308 -5.74 16.35 -16.67
C VAL A 308 -6.84 16.07 -17.69
N ARG A 309 -6.69 15.03 -18.50
CA ARG A 309 -7.68 14.66 -19.52
C ARG A 309 -8.96 14.04 -18.94
N ASN A 310 -8.85 13.26 -17.87
CA ASN A 310 -9.94 12.40 -17.39
C ASN A 310 -10.39 12.69 -15.95
N GLY A 311 -9.63 13.48 -15.20
CA GLY A 311 -9.93 13.84 -13.82
C GLY A 311 -10.95 14.96 -13.73
N ALA A 312 -11.63 15.03 -12.59
CA ALA A 312 -12.70 16.01 -12.35
C ALA A 312 -12.16 17.35 -11.86
N GLU A 313 -12.83 18.45 -12.22
CA GLU A 313 -12.50 19.82 -11.77
C GLU A 313 -12.42 19.97 -10.23
N PRO A 314 -13.33 19.39 -9.41
CA PRO A 314 -13.27 19.53 -7.95
C PRO A 314 -11.97 19.01 -7.32
N PHE A 315 -11.30 18.05 -7.96
CA PHE A 315 -10.01 17.55 -7.48
C PHE A 315 -8.93 18.64 -7.55
N TRP A 316 -8.90 19.42 -8.63
CA TRP A 316 -7.87 20.44 -8.83
C TRP A 316 -8.03 21.65 -7.90
N VAL A 317 -9.28 21.96 -7.49
CA VAL A 317 -9.55 22.96 -6.45
C VAL A 317 -8.89 22.54 -5.13
N LYS A 318 -9.16 21.30 -4.67
CA LYS A 318 -8.55 20.73 -3.46
C LYS A 318 -7.02 20.71 -3.56
N TYR A 319 -6.47 20.36 -4.73
CA TYR A 319 -5.03 20.38 -4.97
C TYR A 319 -4.44 21.79 -4.83
N ALA A 320 -5.07 22.79 -5.45
CA ALA A 320 -4.59 24.17 -5.41
C ALA A 320 -4.63 24.75 -4.00
N GLU A 321 -5.70 24.49 -3.24
CA GLU A 321 -5.83 24.89 -1.84
C GLU A 321 -4.75 24.25 -0.96
N PHE A 322 -4.59 22.93 -1.06
CA PHE A 322 -3.57 22.20 -0.32
C PHE A 322 -2.16 22.69 -0.65
N ALA A 323 -1.84 22.81 -1.94
CA ALA A 323 -0.53 23.30 -2.37
C ALA A 323 -0.28 24.69 -1.81
N THR A 324 -1.22 25.62 -1.97
CA THR A 324 -1.09 27.01 -1.51
C THR A 324 -0.88 27.07 0.00
N LYS A 325 -1.70 26.37 0.78
CA LYS A 325 -1.56 26.29 2.24
C LYS A 325 -0.21 25.69 2.65
N LEU A 326 0.24 24.62 1.97
CA LEU A 326 1.50 23.96 2.27
C LEU A 326 2.70 24.90 2.07
N ALA A 327 2.78 25.59 0.93
CA ALA A 327 3.88 26.53 0.69
C ALA A 327 3.83 27.79 1.58
N GLY A 328 2.62 28.25 1.94
CA GLY A 328 2.46 29.36 2.89
C GLY A 328 2.84 28.98 4.32
N THR A 329 2.65 27.72 4.71
CA THR A 329 2.92 27.23 6.07
C THR A 329 4.39 26.84 6.27
N PHE A 330 5.07 26.37 5.23
CA PHE A 330 6.43 25.83 5.30
C PHE A 330 7.35 26.55 4.30
N PRO A 331 8.14 27.55 4.75
CA PRO A 331 9.09 28.25 3.88
C PRO A 331 10.17 27.29 3.34
N THR A 332 10.23 27.11 2.02
CA THR A 332 11.13 26.13 1.38
C THR A 332 12.60 26.32 1.75
N ALA A 333 13.06 27.56 1.93
CA ALA A 333 14.45 27.87 2.28
C ALA A 333 14.86 27.39 3.69
N LYS A 334 13.89 27.15 4.57
CA LYS A 334 14.12 26.67 5.95
C LYS A 334 13.90 25.16 6.10
N LEU A 335 13.52 24.47 5.03
CA LEU A 335 13.27 23.03 5.08
C LEU A 335 14.57 22.24 4.83
N PRO A 336 14.75 21.11 5.53
CA PRO A 336 15.90 20.24 5.31
C PRO A 336 15.85 19.64 3.89
N ALA A 337 17.02 19.50 3.28
CA ALA A 337 17.16 18.77 2.03
C ALA A 337 16.89 17.28 2.24
N LEU A 338 16.45 16.58 1.17
CA LEU A 338 16.28 15.13 1.24
C LEU A 338 17.66 14.46 1.20
N SER A 339 18.17 14.04 2.36
CA SER A 339 19.50 13.44 2.52
C SER A 339 19.52 11.91 2.34
N MET A 340 18.39 11.25 2.57
CA MET A 340 18.24 9.79 2.47
C MET A 340 16.88 9.38 1.88
N PRO A 341 16.76 8.18 1.28
CA PRO A 341 15.47 7.65 0.87
C PRO A 341 14.58 7.42 2.09
N LEU A 342 13.33 7.87 2.02
CA LEU A 342 12.35 7.65 3.08
C LEU A 342 11.71 6.27 2.94
N GLU A 343 11.04 5.81 3.99
CA GLU A 343 10.40 4.47 4.05
C GLU A 343 9.54 4.17 2.81
N GLU A 344 8.68 5.10 2.41
CA GLU A 344 7.81 4.95 1.24
C GLU A 344 8.59 4.93 -0.09
N ASP A 345 9.75 5.58 -0.16
CA ASP A 345 10.62 5.54 -1.34
C ASP A 345 11.25 4.15 -1.49
N VAL A 346 11.59 3.51 -0.37
CA VAL A 346 12.10 2.13 -0.32
C VAL A 346 10.97 1.13 -0.62
N ASP A 347 9.82 1.26 0.06
CA ASP A 347 8.71 0.32 -0.10
C ASP A 347 8.12 0.35 -1.51
N MET A 348 8.07 1.52 -2.17
CA MET A 348 7.49 1.66 -3.52
C MET A 348 8.46 1.35 -4.67
N LYS A 349 9.70 0.88 -4.40
CA LYS A 349 10.60 0.44 -5.47
C LYS A 349 9.93 -0.61 -6.36
N GLY A 350 10.13 -0.48 -7.66
CA GLY A 350 9.56 -1.38 -8.68
C GLY A 350 8.07 -1.21 -8.95
N PHE A 351 7.35 -0.40 -8.17
CA PHE A 351 5.93 -0.15 -8.37
C PHE A 351 5.69 0.65 -9.67
N ALA A 352 5.28 -0.05 -10.72
CA ALA A 352 5.15 0.46 -12.08
C ALA A 352 4.24 1.70 -12.24
N PRO A 353 3.12 1.84 -11.48
CA PRO A 353 2.23 3.00 -11.60
C PRO A 353 2.91 4.35 -11.35
N LEU A 354 4.06 4.35 -10.66
CA LEU A 354 4.86 5.55 -10.40
C LEU A 354 5.89 5.85 -11.50
N LYS A 355 6.00 5.05 -12.57
CA LYS A 355 6.95 5.25 -13.69
C LYS A 355 8.40 5.60 -13.26
N ARG A 356 8.87 4.99 -12.17
CA ARG A 356 10.20 5.23 -11.55
C ARG A 356 10.41 6.62 -10.92
N THR A 357 9.37 7.44 -10.70
CA THR A 357 9.49 8.73 -9.99
C THR A 357 9.96 8.57 -8.53
N MET A 358 9.84 7.38 -7.94
CA MET A 358 10.40 7.06 -6.63
C MET A 358 11.92 6.87 -6.63
N MET A 359 12.55 6.74 -7.80
CA MET A 359 13.99 6.48 -7.96
C MET A 359 14.80 7.74 -8.33
N GLU A 360 14.41 8.92 -7.84
CA GLU A 360 15.19 10.17 -7.97
C GLU A 360 16.54 10.04 -7.24
N THR A 361 17.44 9.25 -7.82
CA THR A 361 18.78 8.89 -7.35
C THR A 361 19.74 10.07 -7.43
N LYS A 362 19.51 10.98 -8.38
CA LYS A 362 20.21 12.27 -8.49
C LYS A 362 20.11 13.15 -7.25
N ALA A 363 19.11 12.93 -6.39
CA ALA A 363 18.99 13.69 -5.15
C ALA A 363 19.90 13.18 -4.01
N PHE A 364 20.55 12.04 -4.21
CA PHE A 364 21.43 11.39 -3.25
C PHE A 364 22.85 11.26 -3.79
N GLU A 365 23.19 12.05 -4.81
CA GLU A 365 24.51 12.13 -5.41
C GLU A 365 25.10 13.49 -4.99
N ASP A 366 26.36 13.49 -4.54
CA ASP A 366 27.08 14.74 -4.29
C ASP A 366 27.38 15.49 -5.61
N ALA A 367 27.98 16.67 -5.53
CA ALA A 367 28.33 17.48 -6.70
C ALA A 367 29.27 16.77 -7.70
N ASN A 368 29.91 15.65 -7.29
CA ASN A 368 30.80 14.83 -8.09
C ASN A 368 30.14 13.53 -8.58
N GLY A 369 28.85 13.33 -8.33
CA GLY A 369 28.11 12.12 -8.72
C GLY A 369 28.36 10.91 -7.82
N ALA A 370 29.02 11.08 -6.67
CA ALA A 370 29.19 9.99 -5.71
C ALA A 370 27.89 9.81 -4.91
N LYS A 371 27.37 8.58 -4.87
CA LYS A 371 26.22 8.24 -4.03
C LYS A 371 26.59 8.52 -2.57
N LEU A 372 25.83 9.40 -1.91
CA LEU A 372 25.84 9.51 -0.46
C LEU A 372 25.63 8.10 0.10
N ALA A 373 26.53 7.67 0.98
CA ALA A 373 26.54 6.31 1.50
C ALA A 373 25.17 5.99 2.12
N VAL A 374 24.38 5.18 1.42
CA VAL A 374 23.23 4.51 2.01
C VAL A 374 23.84 3.41 2.86
N SER A 375 24.16 3.73 4.11
CA SER A 375 24.49 2.73 5.13
C SER A 375 23.27 1.81 5.23
N GLY A 376 23.42 0.60 4.69
CA GLY A 376 22.40 -0.46 4.71
C GLY A 376 22.25 -1.12 6.08
N ASP A 377 22.51 -0.39 7.16
CA ASP A 377 22.26 -0.83 8.54
C ASP A 377 21.03 -0.10 9.06
N THR A 378 19.90 -0.79 9.09
CA THR A 378 18.68 -0.33 9.76
C THR A 378 18.70 -0.56 11.27
N ASP A 379 19.76 -1.14 11.82
CA ASP A 379 19.85 -1.47 13.24
C ASP A 379 21.09 -0.80 13.88
N GLY A 380 20.93 0.48 14.22
CA GLY A 380 21.77 1.14 15.22
C GLY A 380 22.67 2.26 14.69
N LEU A 381 22.40 3.47 15.19
CA LEU A 381 23.26 4.67 15.19
C LEU A 381 23.28 5.52 13.90
N GLY A 382 22.40 6.54 13.87
CA GLY A 382 22.50 7.67 12.94
C GLY A 382 21.22 8.05 12.18
N GLY A 383 20.04 7.56 12.57
CA GLY A 383 18.79 7.94 11.91
C GLY A 383 18.48 9.43 12.03
N VAL A 384 18.02 10.03 10.94
CA VAL A 384 17.48 11.40 10.94
C VAL A 384 16.30 11.47 11.92
N HIS A 385 16.19 12.57 12.67
CA HIS A 385 15.13 12.70 13.67
C HIS A 385 13.73 12.61 13.01
N PRO A 386 12.72 11.94 13.58
CA PRO A 386 11.40 11.77 12.92
C PRO A 386 10.74 13.06 12.46
N ASN A 387 10.90 14.15 13.22
CA ASN A 387 10.43 15.48 12.83
C ASN A 387 11.09 15.97 11.53
N GLU A 388 12.40 15.77 11.40
CA GLU A 388 13.15 16.15 10.21
C GLU A 388 12.72 15.29 9.02
N GLU A 389 12.44 14.00 9.21
CA GLU A 389 11.83 13.19 8.15
C GLU A 389 10.48 13.72 7.68
N HIS A 390 9.62 14.18 8.58
CA HIS A 390 8.34 14.78 8.19
C HIS A 390 8.54 16.09 7.40
N LEU A 391 9.56 16.88 7.74
CA LEU A 391 9.91 18.08 6.97
C LEU A 391 10.52 17.73 5.61
N MET A 392 11.36 16.69 5.52
CA MET A 392 11.83 16.12 4.25
C MET A 392 10.66 15.64 3.37
N ARG A 393 9.58 15.13 3.99
CA ARG A 393 8.37 14.78 3.26
C ARG A 393 7.69 16.01 2.67
N ILE A 394 7.59 17.09 3.45
CA ILE A 394 6.95 18.35 3.06
C ILE A 394 7.73 19.05 1.95
N VAL A 395 9.05 19.19 2.05
CA VAL A 395 9.85 19.88 1.02
C VAL A 395 9.66 19.22 -0.34
N ARG A 396 9.55 17.89 -0.38
CA ARG A 396 9.29 17.16 -1.62
C ARG A 396 7.89 17.38 -2.18
N LEU A 397 6.87 17.50 -1.34
CA LEU A 397 5.53 17.87 -1.80
C LEU A 397 5.48 19.28 -2.40
N ILE A 398 6.30 20.21 -1.88
CA ILE A 398 6.40 21.58 -2.42
C ILE A 398 7.16 21.60 -3.75
N LEU A 399 8.30 20.90 -3.83
CA LEU A 399 9.17 20.92 -5.00
C LEU A 399 8.69 20.06 -6.17
N GLN A 400 7.69 19.19 -5.96
CA GLN A 400 7.10 18.34 -7.00
C GLN A 400 5.95 19.01 -7.78
N ARG A 401 5.77 20.33 -7.62
CA ARG A 401 4.79 21.14 -8.37
C ARG A 401 5.02 21.13 -9.87
#